data_AF-A0A962HJM3-F1
#
_entry.id   AF-A0A962HJM3-F1
#
_cell.length_a   1.000
_cell.length_b   1.000
_cell.length_c   1.000
_cell.angle_alpha   90.00
_cell.angle_beta   90.00
_cell.angle_gamma   90.00
#
_symmetry.space_group_name_H-M   'P 1'
#
loop_
_entity.id
_entity.type
_entity.pdbx_description
1 polymer ?
#
loop_
_entity_poly.entity_id
_entity_poly.type
_entity_poly.pdbx_seq_one_letter_code
_entity_poly.pdbx_strand_id
1 'polypeptide(L)'
;MNLCGQFDRHLRQLEAALGVDILNRGHQFSVTASPDVAQTAVNLIRDLYRETREQVLNAEQVHLFLQQANLEQLAGTHQESVRIRTRRGYIKPKGAAQARYIENIRRHDVSFGVGPAGTGKTWLAVACAVEALERDEVRRLVLVRPAVEAGERLGFLPGDLAQKVDPYLRPMYDA
;
A
#
# COMPACT_ATOMS: atom_id res chain seq x y z
N MET A 1 1.43 -22.32 8.06
CA MET A 1 2.83 -22.02 8.41
C MET A 1 3.78 -22.79 7.50
N ASN A 2 4.09 -22.27 6.31
CA ASN A 2 4.98 -22.90 5.34
C ASN A 2 6.07 -21.94 4.82
N LEU A 3 6.58 -21.07 5.71
CA LEU A 3 7.53 -20.00 5.35
C LEU A 3 8.72 -20.52 4.56
N CYS A 4 9.37 -21.59 5.02
CA CYS A 4 10.58 -22.12 4.40
C CYS A 4 10.30 -22.85 3.07
N GLY A 5 9.05 -23.27 2.84
CA GLY A 5 8.69 -24.14 1.72
C GLY A 5 9.27 -25.55 1.87
N GLN A 6 9.14 -26.35 0.83
CA GLN A 6 9.69 -27.71 0.81
C GLN A 6 11.22 -27.64 0.68
N PHE A 7 11.96 -28.32 1.57
CA PHE A 7 13.43 -28.33 1.60
C PHE A 7 14.07 -26.93 1.60
N ASP A 8 13.48 -25.99 2.35
CA ASP A 8 13.92 -24.59 2.45
C ASP A 8 13.96 -23.83 1.12
N ARG A 9 13.20 -24.29 0.10
CA ARG A 9 13.20 -23.69 -1.24
C ARG A 9 12.88 -22.20 -1.23
N HIS A 10 12.00 -21.73 -0.35
CA HIS A 10 11.68 -20.32 -0.26
C HIS A 10 12.87 -19.52 0.29
N LEU A 11 13.55 -20.04 1.32
CA LEU A 11 14.74 -19.37 1.87
C LEU A 11 15.85 -19.27 0.83
N ARG A 12 16.14 -20.36 0.11
CA ARG A 12 17.12 -20.36 -0.99
C ARG A 12 16.79 -19.37 -2.09
N GLN A 13 15.50 -19.17 -2.35
CA GLN A 13 15.04 -18.17 -3.32
C GLN A 13 15.31 -16.74 -2.82
N LEU A 14 15.13 -16.47 -1.53
CA LEU A 14 15.52 -15.17 -0.93
C LEU A 14 17.04 -14.97 -0.96
N GLU A 15 17.82 -15.98 -0.58
CA GLU A 15 19.28 -15.95 -0.57
C GLU A 15 19.83 -15.60 -1.96
N ALA A 16 19.35 -16.29 -3.00
CA ALA A 16 19.78 -16.07 -4.38
C ALA A 16 19.40 -14.68 -4.92
N ALA A 17 18.23 -14.15 -4.52
CA ALA A 17 17.73 -12.88 -5.03
C ALA A 17 18.35 -11.66 -4.32
N LEU A 18 18.64 -11.76 -3.03
CA LEU A 18 19.17 -10.66 -2.21
C LEU A 18 20.70 -10.75 -2.02
N GLY A 19 21.31 -11.88 -2.36
CA GLY A 19 22.74 -12.10 -2.12
C GLY A 19 23.07 -12.19 -0.64
N VAL A 20 22.25 -12.90 0.14
CA VAL A 20 22.39 -13.05 1.60
C VAL A 20 22.47 -14.52 1.98
N ASP A 21 23.05 -14.82 3.14
CA ASP A 21 23.01 -16.16 3.74
C ASP A 21 21.99 -16.21 4.88
N ILE A 22 21.04 -17.17 4.84
CA ILE A 22 19.96 -17.32 5.82
C ILE A 22 20.12 -18.66 6.55
N LEU A 23 20.49 -18.59 7.83
CA LEU A 23 20.53 -19.74 8.72
C LEU A 23 19.18 -19.92 9.42
N ASN A 24 18.55 -21.06 9.19
CA ASN A 24 17.32 -21.46 9.86
C ASN A 24 17.60 -22.43 11.02
N ARG A 25 17.27 -22.03 12.26
CA ARG A 25 17.30 -22.85 13.47
C ARG A 25 15.92 -22.91 14.12
N GLY A 26 14.95 -23.45 13.38
CA GLY A 26 13.59 -23.66 13.84
C GLY A 26 12.80 -22.35 13.91
N HIS A 27 12.78 -21.72 15.08
CA HIS A 27 12.09 -20.44 15.29
C HIS A 27 13.05 -19.24 15.27
N GLN A 28 14.35 -19.48 15.09
CA GLN A 28 15.36 -18.43 14.95
C GLN A 28 15.91 -18.42 13.53
N PHE A 29 15.90 -17.24 12.91
CA PHE A 29 16.52 -16.98 11.62
C PHE A 29 17.68 -16.01 11.83
N SER A 30 18.84 -16.34 11.29
CA SER A 30 20.02 -15.46 11.29
C SER A 30 20.38 -15.14 9.85
N VAL A 31 20.54 -13.85 9.55
CA VAL A 31 20.83 -13.36 8.20
C VAL A 31 22.20 -12.71 8.21
N THR A 32 23.07 -13.13 7.28
CA THR A 32 24.42 -12.58 7.11
C THR A 32 24.51 -11.86 5.77
N ALA A 33 24.72 -10.54 5.80
CA ALA A 33 24.91 -9.67 4.64
C ALA A 33 25.44 -8.29 5.08
N SER A 34 25.56 -7.35 4.14
CA SER A 34 25.73 -5.93 4.47
C SER A 34 24.51 -5.41 5.28
N PRO A 35 24.68 -4.42 6.18
CA PRO A 35 23.64 -4.03 7.14
C PRO A 35 22.28 -3.71 6.51
N ASP A 36 22.27 -2.95 5.42
CA ASP A 36 21.04 -2.54 4.74
C ASP A 36 20.32 -3.73 4.09
N VAL A 37 21.08 -4.61 3.43
CA VAL A 37 20.54 -5.80 2.77
C VAL A 37 20.07 -6.83 3.79
N ALA A 38 20.79 -7.00 4.89
CA ALA A 38 20.39 -7.86 6.00
C ALA A 38 19.06 -7.39 6.61
N GLN A 39 18.90 -6.08 6.80
CA GLN A 39 17.67 -5.52 7.34
C GLN A 39 16.47 -5.73 6.40
N THR A 40 16.68 -5.56 5.09
CA THR A 40 15.65 -5.85 4.07
C THR A 40 15.25 -7.31 4.07
N ALA A 41 16.22 -8.23 4.10
CA ALA A 41 15.96 -9.67 4.17
C ALA A 41 15.18 -10.05 5.45
N VAL A 42 15.53 -9.48 6.61
CA VAL A 42 14.80 -9.70 7.87
C VAL A 42 13.35 -9.22 7.78
N ASN A 43 13.11 -8.04 7.20
CA ASN A 43 11.76 -7.52 7.03
C ASN A 43 10.94 -8.42 6.10
N LEU A 44 11.51 -8.84 4.98
CA LEU A 44 10.87 -9.74 4.03
C LEU A 44 10.50 -11.09 4.66
N ILE A 45 11.39 -11.68 5.46
CA ILE A 45 11.11 -12.91 6.20
C ILE A 45 9.92 -12.73 7.16
N ARG A 46 9.82 -11.57 7.83
CA ARG A 46 8.68 -11.28 8.73
C ARG A 46 7.37 -11.10 7.97
N ASP A 47 7.40 -10.46 6.82
CA ASP A 47 6.20 -10.25 6.01
C ASP A 47 5.70 -11.57 5.41
N LEU A 48 6.60 -12.38 4.85
CA LEU A 48 6.28 -13.74 4.40
C LEU A 48 5.75 -14.61 5.56
N TYR A 49 6.33 -14.49 6.76
CA TYR A 49 5.84 -15.21 7.93
C TYR A 49 4.40 -14.82 8.28
N ARG A 50 4.08 -13.51 8.24
CA ARG A 50 2.73 -13.01 8.48
C ARG A 50 1.76 -13.56 7.44
N GLU A 51 2.16 -13.57 6.18
CA GLU A 51 1.34 -14.07 5.07
C GLU A 51 1.01 -15.55 5.22
N THR A 52 1.91 -16.35 5.81
CA THR A 52 1.66 -17.78 6.06
C THR A 52 0.54 -18.07 7.07
N ARG A 53 -0.02 -17.02 7.71
CA ARG A 53 -1.22 -17.11 8.55
C ARG A 53 -2.51 -17.09 7.75
N GLU A 54 -2.51 -16.44 6.59
CA GLU A 54 -3.69 -16.24 5.75
C GLU A 54 -3.70 -17.18 4.55
N GLN A 55 -2.53 -17.52 4.01
CA GLN A 55 -2.41 -18.40 2.84
C GLN A 55 -1.18 -19.30 2.87
N VAL A 56 -1.18 -20.32 2.00
CA VAL A 56 -0.02 -21.19 1.77
C VAL A 56 0.86 -20.54 0.72
N LEU A 57 2.10 -20.21 1.10
CA LEU A 57 3.06 -19.61 0.18
C LEU A 57 3.50 -20.58 -0.91
N ASN A 58 3.55 -20.12 -2.16
CA ASN A 58 4.24 -20.79 -3.26
C ASN A 58 5.44 -19.96 -3.76
N ALA A 59 6.28 -20.55 -4.63
CA ALA A 59 7.48 -19.89 -5.13
C ALA A 59 7.19 -18.60 -5.92
N GLU A 60 6.04 -18.53 -6.60
CA GLU A 60 5.63 -17.34 -7.36
C GLU A 60 5.24 -16.19 -6.43
N GLN A 61 4.51 -16.47 -5.36
CA GLN A 61 4.20 -15.49 -4.31
C GLN A 61 5.50 -14.98 -3.66
N VAL A 62 6.42 -15.87 -3.29
CA VAL A 62 7.73 -15.47 -2.76
C VAL A 62 8.48 -14.57 -3.75
N HIS A 63 8.41 -14.86 -5.05
CA HIS A 63 9.00 -14.01 -6.08
C HIS A 63 8.36 -12.63 -6.15
N LEU A 64 7.03 -12.53 -6.04
CA LEU A 64 6.31 -11.25 -6.02
C LEU A 64 6.73 -10.39 -4.81
N PHE A 65 6.83 -11.00 -3.63
CA PHE A 65 7.32 -10.32 -2.42
C PHE A 65 8.76 -9.83 -2.56
N LEU A 66 9.64 -10.61 -3.20
CA LEU A 66 11.01 -10.20 -3.53
C LEU A 66 11.05 -9.00 -4.48
N GLN A 67 10.24 -8.99 -5.54
CA GLN A 67 10.15 -7.85 -6.45
C GLN A 67 9.66 -6.59 -5.72
N GLN A 68 8.70 -6.73 -4.81
CA GLN A 68 8.21 -5.62 -4.00
C GLN A 68 9.30 -5.06 -3.08
N ALA A 69 10.04 -5.93 -2.37
CA ALA A 69 11.13 -5.51 -1.49
C ALA A 69 12.26 -4.80 -2.25
N ASN A 70 12.63 -5.27 -3.44
CA ASN A 70 13.63 -4.59 -4.28
C ASN A 70 13.14 -3.21 -4.75
N LEU A 71 11.87 -3.09 -5.11
CA LEU A 71 11.28 -1.79 -5.47
C LEU A 71 11.25 -0.83 -4.27
N GLU A 72 11.04 -1.33 -3.06
CA GLU A 72 11.08 -0.53 -1.82
C GLU A 72 12.51 -0.11 -1.43
N GLN A 73 13.51 -0.98 -1.62
CA GLN A 73 14.92 -0.64 -1.43
C GLN A 73 15.39 0.44 -2.43
N LEU A 74 15.04 0.29 -3.71
CA LEU A 74 15.34 1.29 -4.73
C LEU A 74 14.63 2.63 -4.48
N ALA A 75 13.50 2.61 -3.77
CA ALA A 75 12.73 3.80 -3.40
C ALA A 75 13.18 4.45 -2.08
N GLY A 76 14.13 3.86 -1.33
CA GLY A 76 14.66 4.42 -0.08
C GLY A 76 13.64 4.53 1.06
N THR A 77 12.52 3.81 0.99
CA THR A 77 11.41 3.93 1.95
C THR A 77 11.57 2.96 3.12
N HIS A 78 12.19 3.40 4.22
CA HIS A 78 12.01 2.75 5.53
C HIS A 78 10.56 2.99 6.00
N GLN A 79 9.74 1.93 5.98
CA GLN A 79 8.31 2.00 6.33
C GLN A 79 8.10 2.26 7.84
N GLU A 80 7.83 3.53 8.20
CA GLU A 80 6.79 3.79 9.20
C GLU A 80 5.44 3.52 8.53
N SER A 81 4.59 2.70 9.13
CA SER A 81 3.29 2.36 8.53
C SER A 81 2.47 3.63 8.28
N VAL A 82 2.37 4.06 7.02
CA VAL A 82 1.62 5.25 6.61
C VAL A 82 0.14 5.00 6.91
N ARG A 83 -0.44 5.75 7.84
CA ARG A 83 -1.86 5.69 8.22
C ARG A 83 -2.48 7.08 8.09
N ILE A 84 -3.74 7.13 7.68
CA ILE A 84 -4.54 8.36 7.67
C ILE A 84 -5.48 8.30 8.86
N ARG A 85 -5.48 9.35 9.70
CA ARG A 85 -6.38 9.47 10.84
C ARG A 85 -7.65 10.22 10.41
N THR A 86 -8.81 9.69 10.77
CA THR A 86 -10.10 10.36 10.62
C THR A 86 -10.85 10.30 11.95
N ARG A 87 -11.92 11.10 12.10
CA ARG A 87 -12.82 11.06 13.27
C ARG A 87 -13.34 9.66 13.62
N ARG A 88 -13.48 8.76 12.64
CA ARG A 88 -14.05 7.41 12.83
C ARG A 88 -13.01 6.30 12.94
N GLY A 89 -11.71 6.60 12.83
CA GLY A 89 -10.65 5.62 12.99
C GLY A 89 -9.45 5.83 12.08
N TYR A 90 -8.72 4.75 11.82
CA TYR A 90 -7.52 4.77 10.98
C TYR A 90 -7.78 4.07 9.65
N ILE A 91 -7.47 4.77 8.56
CA ILE A 91 -7.43 4.21 7.23
C ILE A 91 -6.01 3.71 6.96
N LYS A 92 -5.90 2.44 6.55
CA LYS A 92 -4.63 1.79 6.23
C LYS A 92 -4.55 1.51 4.73
N PRO A 93 -3.38 1.74 4.08
CA PRO A 93 -3.16 1.27 2.73
C PRO A 93 -3.19 -0.26 2.69
N LYS A 94 -3.75 -0.81 1.61
CA LYS A 94 -3.80 -2.26 1.36
C LYS A 94 -2.56 -2.82 0.67
N GLY A 95 -1.61 -1.96 0.30
CA GLY A 95 -0.36 -2.35 -0.34
C GLY A 95 0.58 -1.17 -0.57
N ALA A 96 1.82 -1.47 -0.98
CA ALA A 96 2.91 -0.49 -1.12
C ALA A 96 2.57 0.67 -2.07
N ALA A 97 1.89 0.40 -3.19
CA ALA A 97 1.49 1.45 -4.14
C ALA A 97 0.55 2.50 -3.50
N GLN A 98 -0.36 2.06 -2.63
CA GLN A 98 -1.23 2.97 -1.89
C GLN A 98 -0.47 3.71 -0.79
N ALA A 99 0.44 3.03 -0.08
CA ALA A 99 1.28 3.67 0.93
C ALA A 99 2.13 4.79 0.33
N ARG A 100 2.82 4.49 -0.78
CA ARG A 100 3.60 5.47 -1.55
C ARG A 100 2.73 6.61 -2.08
N TYR A 101 1.51 6.33 -2.53
CA TYR A 101 0.59 7.37 -2.98
C TYR A 101 0.22 8.34 -1.85
N ILE A 102 -0.08 7.83 -0.65
CA ILE A 102 -0.37 8.66 0.52
C ILE A 102 0.86 9.49 0.91
N GLU A 103 2.05 8.87 0.92
CA GLU A 103 3.30 9.57 1.23
C GLU A 103 3.62 10.67 0.22
N ASN A 104 3.39 10.41 -1.06
CA ASN A 104 3.55 11.41 -2.12
C ASN A 104 2.63 12.61 -1.91
N ILE A 105 1.36 12.38 -1.53
CA ILE A 105 0.39 13.45 -1.22
C ILE A 105 0.89 14.33 -0.07
N ARG A 106 1.58 13.77 0.93
CA ARG A 106 2.10 14.51 2.08
C ARG A 106 3.40 15.26 1.81
N ARG A 107 4.23 14.74 0.90
CA ARG A 107 5.58 15.27 0.65
C ARG A 107 5.68 16.25 -0.51
N HIS A 108 4.68 16.28 -1.40
CA HIS A 108 4.72 17.08 -2.61
C HIS A 108 3.48 17.97 -2.73
N ASP A 109 3.67 19.18 -3.26
CA ASP A 109 2.57 20.13 -3.50
C ASP A 109 1.54 19.61 -4.52
N VAL A 110 1.98 18.77 -5.46
CA VAL A 110 1.15 18.19 -6.52
C VAL A 110 1.45 16.69 -6.64
N SER A 111 0.40 15.87 -6.65
CA SER A 111 0.48 14.42 -6.78
C SER A 111 -0.49 13.90 -7.84
N PHE A 112 -0.01 13.01 -8.71
CA PHE A 112 -0.82 12.36 -9.74
C PHE A 112 -1.14 10.92 -9.36
N GLY A 113 -2.42 10.63 -9.14
CA GLY A 113 -2.91 9.27 -8.89
C GLY A 113 -3.29 8.56 -10.19
N VAL A 114 -2.38 7.80 -10.78
CA VAL A 114 -2.63 7.02 -12.02
C VAL A 114 -2.77 5.53 -11.68
N GLY A 115 -3.75 4.85 -12.28
CA GLY A 115 -3.92 3.41 -12.15
C GLY A 115 -5.35 2.92 -12.43
N PRO A 116 -5.58 1.60 -12.44
CA PRO A 116 -6.86 0.98 -12.79
C PRO A 116 -8.03 1.47 -11.93
N ALA A 117 -9.26 1.31 -12.42
CA ALA A 117 -10.46 1.56 -11.62
C ALA A 117 -10.46 0.69 -10.35
N GLY A 118 -11.05 1.19 -9.26
CA GLY A 118 -11.17 0.42 -8.01
C GLY A 118 -9.92 0.38 -7.11
N THR A 119 -8.78 0.93 -7.51
CA THR A 119 -7.53 0.89 -6.72
C THR A 119 -7.44 1.94 -5.59
N GLY A 120 -8.51 2.69 -5.32
CA GLY A 120 -8.60 3.62 -4.19
C GLY A 120 -7.96 5.00 -4.39
N LYS A 121 -7.49 5.35 -5.60
CA LYS A 121 -6.79 6.62 -5.88
C LYS A 121 -7.56 7.87 -5.43
N THR A 122 -8.84 7.97 -5.82
CA THR A 122 -9.69 9.10 -5.42
C THR A 122 -10.01 9.05 -3.93
N TRP A 123 -10.33 7.86 -3.41
CA TRP A 123 -10.74 7.69 -2.02
C TRP A 123 -9.60 8.01 -1.03
N LEU A 124 -8.38 7.54 -1.30
CA LEU A 124 -7.20 7.84 -0.48
C LEU A 124 -6.82 9.32 -0.54
N ALA A 125 -6.94 9.96 -1.70
CA ALA A 125 -6.70 11.40 -1.83
C ALA A 125 -7.69 12.21 -0.99
N VAL A 126 -8.98 11.86 -1.06
CA VAL A 126 -10.02 12.50 -0.25
C VAL A 126 -9.76 12.27 1.24
N ALA A 127 -9.37 11.04 1.64
CA ALA A 127 -9.03 10.75 3.03
C ALA A 127 -7.86 11.60 3.55
N CYS A 128 -6.79 11.76 2.76
CA CYS A 128 -5.66 12.63 3.11
C CYS A 128 -6.09 14.10 3.20
N ALA A 129 -6.93 14.56 2.27
CA ALA A 129 -7.42 15.94 2.25
C ALA A 129 -8.28 16.25 3.48
N VAL A 130 -9.15 15.32 3.87
CA VAL A 130 -9.95 15.45 5.10
C VAL A 130 -9.07 15.44 6.34
N GLU A 131 -8.08 14.56 6.42
CA GLU A 131 -7.11 14.56 7.53
C GLU A 131 -6.41 15.92 7.65
N ALA A 132 -5.92 16.49 6.55
CA ALA A 132 -5.28 17.80 6.54
C ALA A 132 -6.25 18.92 6.99
N LEU A 133 -7.52 18.85 6.60
CA LEU A 133 -8.54 19.79 7.06
C LEU A 133 -8.81 19.65 8.56
N GLU A 134 -8.89 18.42 9.08
CA GLU A 134 -9.11 18.14 10.51
C GLU A 134 -7.92 18.55 11.39
N ARG A 135 -6.72 18.60 10.82
CA ARG A 135 -5.48 19.06 11.48
C ARG A 135 -5.21 20.55 11.33
N ASP A 136 -6.15 21.30 10.76
CA ASP A 136 -6.00 22.72 10.43
C ASP A 136 -4.80 23.05 9.51
N GLU A 137 -4.26 22.05 8.80
CA GLU A 137 -3.17 22.24 7.82
C GLU A 137 -3.69 22.98 6.58
N VAL A 138 -4.99 22.85 6.28
CA VAL A 138 -5.68 23.56 5.20
C VAL A 138 -6.99 24.17 5.69
N ARG A 139 -7.39 25.31 5.10
CA ARG A 139 -8.63 26.03 5.48
C ARG A 139 -9.87 25.60 4.71
N ARG A 140 -9.71 25.03 3.52
CA ARG A 140 -10.82 24.62 2.64
C ARG A 140 -10.37 23.52 1.68
N LEU A 141 -11.29 22.63 1.32
CA LEU A 141 -11.11 21.63 0.28
C LEU A 141 -11.88 22.05 -0.97
N VAL A 142 -11.28 21.83 -2.15
CA VAL A 142 -11.92 22.09 -3.44
C VAL A 142 -11.90 20.81 -4.25
N LEU A 143 -13.08 20.26 -4.53
CA LEU A 143 -13.25 19.05 -5.32
C LEU A 143 -13.74 19.43 -6.71
N VAL A 144 -12.94 19.13 -7.73
CA VAL A 144 -13.28 19.42 -9.12
C VAL A 144 -13.33 18.10 -9.89
N ARG A 145 -14.42 17.90 -10.63
CA ARG A 145 -14.52 16.85 -11.63
C ARG A 145 -14.74 17.54 -12.99
N PRO A 146 -13.84 17.36 -13.97
CA PRO A 146 -14.01 17.99 -15.26
C PRO A 146 -15.23 17.37 -15.95
N ALA A 147 -16.06 18.22 -16.56
CA ALA A 147 -17.17 17.79 -17.40
C ALA A 147 -16.60 17.40 -18.77
N VAL A 148 -16.15 16.15 -18.92
CA VAL A 148 -15.70 15.64 -20.23
C VAL A 148 -16.30 14.26 -20.46
N GLU A 149 -17.03 14.15 -21.56
CA GLU A 149 -17.61 12.91 -22.08
C GLU A 149 -16.52 12.04 -22.73
N ALA A 150 -16.28 10.86 -22.16
CA ALA A 150 -15.58 9.79 -22.86
C ALA A 150 -16.57 9.08 -23.81
N GLY A 151 -16.93 9.73 -24.91
CA GLY A 151 -17.31 9.03 -26.14
C GLY A 151 -18.70 8.37 -26.28
N GLU A 152 -19.62 8.42 -25.32
CA GLU A 152 -21.00 7.95 -25.54
C GLU A 152 -22.05 8.89 -24.96
N ARG A 153 -23.12 9.11 -25.74
CA ARG A 153 -24.24 10.02 -25.45
C ARG A 153 -24.76 9.81 -24.03
N LEU A 154 -24.57 10.84 -23.22
CA LEU A 154 -25.38 11.30 -22.09
C LEU A 154 -26.64 10.47 -21.74
N GLY A 155 -26.44 9.29 -21.16
CA GLY A 155 -27.30 8.81 -20.10
C GLY A 155 -26.87 9.52 -18.82
N PHE A 156 -27.42 10.70 -18.54
CA PHE A 156 -27.32 11.25 -17.19
C PHE A 156 -27.77 10.15 -16.22
N LEU A 157 -26.93 9.78 -15.26
CA LEU A 157 -27.49 9.25 -14.01
C LEU A 157 -28.42 10.36 -13.49
N PRO A 158 -29.75 10.14 -13.42
CA PRO A 158 -30.67 11.16 -12.95
C PRO A 158 -30.32 11.46 -11.50
N GLY A 159 -30.10 12.74 -11.19
CA GLY A 159 -29.89 13.15 -9.82
C GLY A 159 -29.14 14.48 -9.61
N ASP A 160 -29.39 15.06 -8.44
CA ASP A 160 -28.79 16.32 -8.00
C ASP A 160 -27.29 16.18 -7.67
N LEU A 161 -26.63 17.30 -7.38
CA LEU A 161 -25.21 17.34 -7.04
C LEU A 161 -24.88 16.50 -5.80
N ALA A 162 -25.81 16.44 -4.83
CA ALA A 162 -25.63 15.66 -3.61
C ALA A 162 -25.58 14.17 -3.94
N GLN A 163 -26.47 13.65 -4.79
CA GLN A 163 -26.49 12.23 -5.20
C GLN A 163 -25.22 11.78 -5.93
N LYS A 164 -24.45 12.71 -6.51
CA LYS A 164 -23.17 12.43 -7.18
C LYS A 164 -21.96 12.47 -6.23
N VAL A 165 -22.08 13.20 -5.12
CA VAL A 165 -21.03 13.38 -4.12
C VAL A 165 -21.21 12.41 -2.94
N ASP A 166 -22.46 12.09 -2.62
CA ASP A 166 -22.87 11.22 -1.52
C ASP A 166 -22.14 9.87 -1.48
N PRO A 167 -21.94 9.13 -2.59
CA PRO A 167 -21.27 7.84 -2.56
C PRO A 167 -19.84 7.92 -2.00
N TYR A 168 -19.20 9.08 -2.11
CA TYR A 168 -17.81 9.31 -1.69
C TYR A 168 -17.72 9.87 -0.26
N LEU A 169 -18.80 10.43 0.26
CA LEU A 169 -18.87 10.98 1.62
C LEU A 169 -19.68 10.10 2.59
N ARG A 170 -20.57 9.23 2.09
CA ARG A 170 -21.46 8.35 2.88
C ARG A 170 -20.75 7.51 3.94
N PRO A 171 -19.60 6.86 3.66
CA PRO A 171 -18.87 6.11 4.68
C PRO A 171 -18.36 6.98 5.86
N MET A 172 -18.33 8.31 5.68
CA MET A 172 -17.95 9.30 6.70
C MET A 172 -19.16 10.00 7.36
N TYR A 173 -20.39 9.79 6.87
CA TYR A 173 -21.64 10.24 7.50
C TYR A 173 -22.48 9.13 8.18
N ASP A 174 -22.38 7.86 7.75
CA ASP A 174 -23.23 6.74 8.24
C ASP A 174 -22.55 5.75 9.23
N ALA A 175 -21.63 6.20 10.08
CA ALA A 175 -20.87 5.39 11.05
C ALA A 175 -20.47 6.15 12.33
#